data_AF-A0A517XSS7-F1
#
_entry.id   AF-A0A517XSS7-F1
#
_cell.length_a   1.000
_cell.length_b   1.000
_cell.length_c   1.000
_cell.angle_alpha   90.00
_cell.angle_beta   90.00
_cell.angle_gamma   90.00
#
_symmetry.space_group_name_H-M   'P 1'
#
loop_
_entity.id
_entity.type
_entity.pdbx_description
1 polymer ?
#
loop_
_entity_poly.entity_id
_entity_poly.type
_entity_poly.pdbx_seq_one_letter_code
_entity_poly.pdbx_strand_id
1 'polypeptide(L)'
;MATAPAPTVWSVVRDILSSNINLSADEVITKAKAKGLKAPDAVIRGTVYTVRKKLKQKVPAAKPVLAAARTTAPAKPASPSVSSVVRAILSADLDLSADEVVAKAKAQGLTASDTSIRASVYNIRGELKRKPGQTPKAAVAPSKPASAPVAAPVAQAPAPVAVTTVLSNVALVNGAVAASGGVEQARKVAEAVRACGGPEAFAQYLDLVAGIRTA
;
A
#
# COMPACT_ATOMS: atom_id res chain seq x y z
N MET A 1 11.02 -8.03 -46.62
CA MET A 1 9.72 -8.25 -45.97
C MET A 1 9.98 -8.84 -44.59
N ALA A 2 9.71 -8.09 -43.51
CA ALA A 2 9.95 -8.56 -42.15
C ALA A 2 8.71 -9.34 -41.65
N THR A 3 8.84 -10.66 -41.51
CA THR A 3 7.80 -11.52 -40.94
C THR A 3 7.63 -11.18 -39.46
N ALA A 4 6.45 -10.73 -39.05
CA ALA A 4 6.18 -10.44 -37.65
C ALA A 4 6.33 -11.71 -36.78
N PRO A 5 6.92 -11.62 -35.58
CA PRO A 5 7.11 -12.78 -34.71
C PRO A 5 5.75 -13.38 -34.31
N ALA A 6 5.66 -14.72 -34.34
CA ALA A 6 4.46 -15.43 -33.96
C ALA A 6 3.99 -15.03 -32.55
N PRO A 7 2.70 -14.77 -32.33
CA PRO A 7 2.19 -14.34 -31.04
C PRO A 7 2.35 -15.47 -30.00
N THR A 8 3.07 -15.18 -28.92
CA THR A 8 3.23 -16.14 -27.82
C THR A 8 1.94 -16.25 -27.00
N VAL A 9 1.73 -17.41 -26.36
CA VAL A 9 0.65 -17.65 -25.38
C VAL A 9 0.55 -16.51 -24.36
N TRP A 10 1.70 -16.08 -23.86
CA TRP A 10 1.79 -14.99 -22.89
C TRP A 10 1.29 -13.67 -23.44
N SER A 11 1.70 -13.27 -24.64
CA SER A 11 1.30 -12.00 -25.25
C SER A 11 -0.21 -11.96 -25.48
N VAL A 12 -0.79 -13.03 -26.02
CA VAL A 12 -2.23 -13.12 -26.28
C VAL A 12 -3.04 -13.11 -24.98
N VAL A 13 -2.64 -13.89 -23.98
CA VAL A 13 -3.32 -13.93 -22.68
C VAL A 13 -3.22 -12.60 -21.95
N ARG A 14 -2.07 -11.93 -22.02
CA ARG A 14 -1.87 -10.59 -21.45
C ARG A 14 -2.74 -9.55 -22.12
N ASP A 15 -2.85 -9.57 -23.44
CA ASP A 15 -3.71 -8.65 -24.19
C ASP A 15 -5.19 -8.80 -23.79
N ILE A 16 -5.69 -10.03 -23.69
CA ILE A 16 -7.07 -10.33 -23.26
C ILE A 16 -7.30 -9.85 -21.81
N LEU A 17 -6.41 -10.20 -20.88
CA LEU A 17 -6.54 -9.84 -19.47
C LEU A 17 -6.30 -8.35 -19.18
N SER A 18 -5.54 -7.64 -20.04
CA SER A 18 -5.38 -6.19 -19.94
C SER A 18 -6.66 -5.46 -20.34
N SER A 19 -7.45 -6.06 -21.25
CA SER A 19 -8.76 -5.54 -21.64
C SER A 19 -9.82 -5.76 -20.55
N ASN A 20 -9.80 -6.92 -19.88
CA ASN A 20 -10.67 -7.19 -18.73
C ASN A 20 -10.07 -8.25 -17.80
N ILE A 21 -9.62 -7.80 -16.61
CA ILE A 21 -8.93 -8.67 -15.66
C ILE A 21 -9.86 -9.66 -14.94
N ASN A 22 -11.18 -9.45 -15.00
CA ASN A 22 -12.18 -10.23 -14.26
C ASN A 22 -12.72 -11.45 -15.05
N LEU A 23 -12.28 -11.66 -16.29
CA LEU A 23 -12.68 -12.82 -17.09
C LEU A 23 -12.32 -14.15 -16.41
N SER A 24 -13.21 -15.13 -16.44
CA SER A 24 -12.89 -16.49 -15.98
C SER A 24 -11.78 -17.11 -16.83
N ALA A 25 -11.11 -18.14 -16.30
CA ALA A 25 -10.05 -18.81 -17.04
C ALA A 25 -10.58 -19.44 -18.35
N ASP A 26 -11.79 -20.00 -18.32
CA ASP A 26 -12.43 -20.63 -19.47
C ASP A 26 -12.78 -19.63 -20.56
N GLU A 27 -13.26 -18.44 -20.21
CA GLU A 27 -13.50 -17.36 -21.18
C GLU A 27 -12.21 -16.88 -21.84
N VAL A 28 -11.11 -16.81 -21.08
CA VAL A 28 -9.80 -16.43 -21.64
C VAL A 28 -9.29 -17.52 -22.59
N ILE A 29 -9.50 -18.80 -22.28
CA ILE A 29 -9.13 -19.91 -23.17
C ILE A 29 -9.92 -19.82 -24.48
N THR A 30 -11.23 -19.62 -24.42
CA THR A 30 -12.09 -19.47 -25.60
C THR A 30 -11.64 -18.30 -26.47
N LYS A 31 -11.36 -17.13 -25.88
CA LYS A 31 -10.87 -15.96 -26.61
C LYS A 31 -9.45 -16.15 -27.16
N ALA A 32 -8.58 -16.84 -26.44
CA ALA A 32 -7.23 -17.15 -26.90
C ALA A 32 -7.25 -18.11 -28.10
N LYS A 33 -8.06 -19.17 -28.06
CA LYS A 33 -8.25 -20.08 -29.18
C LYS A 33 -8.86 -19.38 -30.40
N ALA A 34 -9.82 -18.48 -30.19
CA ALA A 34 -10.38 -17.64 -31.25
C ALA A 34 -9.33 -16.71 -31.90
N LYS A 35 -8.29 -16.31 -31.16
CA LYS A 35 -7.12 -15.58 -31.69
C LYS A 35 -6.06 -16.50 -32.34
N GLY A 36 -6.39 -17.76 -32.62
CA GLY A 36 -5.52 -18.72 -33.30
C GLY A 36 -4.51 -19.43 -32.40
N LEU A 37 -4.68 -19.35 -31.08
CA LEU A 37 -3.77 -20.00 -30.14
C LEU A 37 -4.01 -21.52 -30.10
N LYS A 38 -3.02 -22.32 -30.51
CA LYS A 38 -3.07 -23.80 -30.53
C LYS A 38 -2.48 -24.48 -29.30
N ALA A 39 -2.23 -23.72 -28.22
CA ALA A 39 -1.63 -24.27 -27.00
C ALA A 39 -2.64 -25.12 -26.21
N PRO A 40 -2.19 -26.15 -25.46
CA PRO A 40 -3.05 -26.91 -24.56
C PRO A 40 -3.69 -26.02 -23.48
N ASP A 41 -4.93 -26.31 -23.13
CA ASP A 41 -5.74 -25.53 -22.18
C ASP A 41 -5.06 -25.40 -20.81
N ALA A 42 -4.36 -26.45 -20.37
CA ALA A 42 -3.58 -26.44 -19.14
C ALA A 42 -2.48 -25.36 -19.15
N VAL A 43 -1.78 -25.19 -20.28
CA VAL A 43 -0.72 -24.19 -20.46
C VAL A 43 -1.31 -22.78 -20.45
N ILE A 44 -2.47 -22.60 -21.11
CA ILE A 44 -3.18 -21.32 -21.12
C ILE A 44 -3.63 -20.96 -19.70
N ARG A 45 -4.23 -21.89 -18.96
CA ARG A 45 -4.66 -21.68 -17.56
C ARG A 45 -3.51 -21.28 -16.64
N GLY A 46 -2.37 -21.97 -16.73
CA GLY A 46 -1.17 -21.61 -15.96
C GLY A 46 -0.65 -20.20 -16.31
N THR A 47 -0.69 -19.85 -17.59
CA THR A 47 -0.32 -18.51 -18.07
C THR A 47 -1.29 -17.44 -17.57
N VAL A 48 -2.60 -17.69 -17.60
CA VAL A 48 -3.65 -16.80 -17.08
C VAL A 48 -3.40 -16.49 -15.61
N TYR A 49 -3.12 -17.50 -14.79
CA TYR A 49 -2.86 -17.29 -13.36
C TYR A 49 -1.62 -16.41 -13.15
N THR A 50 -0.54 -16.70 -13.87
CA THR A 50 0.73 -15.96 -13.74
C THR A 50 0.59 -14.52 -14.21
N VAL A 51 -0.05 -14.31 -15.36
CA VAL A 51 -0.31 -12.97 -15.92
C VAL A 51 -1.22 -12.18 -15.00
N ARG A 52 -2.32 -12.76 -14.51
CA ARG A 52 -3.23 -12.12 -13.56
C ARG A 52 -2.51 -11.72 -12.27
N LYS A 53 -1.64 -12.60 -11.74
CA LYS A 53 -0.80 -12.28 -10.57
C LYS A 53 0.13 -11.11 -10.86
N LYS A 54 0.81 -11.11 -12.02
CA LYS A 54 1.71 -10.00 -12.40
C LYS A 54 0.96 -8.69 -12.65
N LEU A 55 -0.22 -8.72 -13.26
CA LEU A 55 -1.05 -7.52 -13.46
C LEU A 55 -1.54 -6.97 -12.12
N LYS A 56 -1.97 -7.82 -11.18
CA LYS A 56 -2.36 -7.39 -9.83
C LYS A 56 -1.19 -6.83 -9.02
N GLN A 57 0.02 -7.38 -9.17
CA GLN A 57 1.22 -6.88 -8.49
C GLN A 57 1.76 -5.58 -9.11
N LYS A 58 1.58 -5.39 -10.42
CA LYS A 58 2.09 -4.22 -11.15
C LYS A 58 1.15 -3.02 -11.12
N VAL A 59 -0.08 -3.20 -10.62
CA VAL A 59 -0.91 -2.10 -10.16
C VAL A 59 -0.58 -1.91 -8.67
N PRO A 60 0.31 -0.97 -8.27
CA PRO A 60 0.29 -0.53 -6.88
C PRO A 60 -1.15 -0.10 -6.62
N ALA A 61 -1.82 -0.73 -5.66
CA ALA A 61 -3.24 -0.59 -5.39
C ALA A 61 -3.67 0.88 -5.54
N ALA A 62 -4.13 1.22 -6.73
CA ALA A 62 -4.59 2.56 -7.02
C ALA A 62 -5.88 2.66 -6.25
N LYS A 63 -5.87 3.51 -5.21
CA LYS A 63 -7.10 4.03 -4.63
C LYS A 63 -8.03 4.41 -5.80
N PRO A 64 -9.33 4.07 -5.74
CA PRO A 64 -10.24 4.30 -6.85
C PRO A 64 -10.20 5.79 -7.20
N VAL A 65 -9.67 6.10 -8.38
CA VAL A 65 -9.81 7.43 -8.97
C VAL A 65 -11.25 7.51 -9.44
N LEU A 66 -12.05 8.24 -8.67
CA LEU A 66 -13.36 8.72 -9.09
C LEU A 66 -13.15 9.57 -10.34
N ALA A 67 -13.50 9.01 -11.51
CA ALA A 67 -13.67 9.76 -12.72
C ALA A 67 -14.86 10.71 -12.55
N ALA A 68 -14.60 12.00 -12.69
CA ALA A 68 -15.62 13.04 -12.69
C ALA A 68 -16.56 12.85 -13.89
N ALA A 69 -17.75 12.32 -13.63
CA ALA A 69 -18.94 12.57 -14.44
C ALA A 69 -20.03 13.10 -13.51
N ARG A 70 -20.46 14.33 -13.78
CA ARG A 70 -21.51 15.06 -13.07
C ARG A 70 -22.80 14.24 -13.03
N THR A 71 -23.25 13.82 -11.85
CA THR A 71 -24.67 13.82 -11.47
C THR A 71 -24.77 13.77 -9.95
N THR A 72 -25.40 14.78 -9.36
CA THR A 72 -25.73 14.85 -7.94
C THR A 72 -26.71 13.73 -7.57
N ALA A 73 -26.23 12.71 -6.87
CA ALA A 73 -27.03 11.72 -6.17
C ALA A 73 -26.46 11.56 -4.74
N PRO A 74 -27.31 11.41 -3.71
CA PRO A 74 -26.87 11.47 -2.32
C PRO A 74 -25.94 10.30 -2.00
N ALA A 75 -24.77 10.64 -1.45
CA ALA A 75 -23.73 9.70 -1.09
C ALA A 75 -24.26 8.62 -0.15
N LYS A 76 -24.27 7.38 -0.62
CA LYS A 76 -24.45 6.20 0.23
C LYS A 76 -23.29 6.16 1.23
N PRO A 77 -23.53 6.11 2.55
CA PRO A 77 -22.47 6.19 3.56
C PRO A 77 -21.50 5.02 3.36
N ALA A 78 -20.21 5.33 3.26
CA ALA A 78 -19.16 4.33 3.21
C ALA A 78 -19.25 3.45 4.46
N SER A 79 -19.44 2.14 4.27
CA SER A 79 -19.50 1.19 5.38
C SER A 79 -18.24 1.33 6.24
N PRO A 80 -18.39 1.53 7.56
CA PRO A 80 -17.25 1.73 8.43
C PRO A 80 -16.40 0.45 8.45
N SER A 81 -15.08 0.61 8.34
CA SER A 81 -14.17 -0.54 8.33
C SER A 81 -14.13 -1.19 9.71
N VAL A 82 -14.07 -2.53 9.75
CA VAL A 82 -14.02 -3.34 10.99
C VAL A 82 -12.99 -2.79 11.97
N SER A 83 -11.77 -2.52 11.48
CA SER A 83 -10.68 -2.00 12.31
C SER A 83 -10.96 -0.61 12.86
N SER A 84 -11.65 0.26 12.11
CA SER A 84 -11.99 1.61 12.59
C SER A 84 -13.03 1.57 13.70
N VAL A 85 -14.07 0.75 13.55
CA VAL A 85 -15.13 0.57 14.55
C VAL A 85 -14.56 -0.06 15.82
N VAL A 86 -13.80 -1.15 15.68
CA VAL A 86 -13.20 -1.86 16.81
C VAL A 86 -12.20 -0.97 17.55
N ARG A 87 -11.38 -0.18 16.83
CA ARG A 87 -10.46 0.77 17.45
C ARG A 87 -11.20 1.88 18.19
N ALA A 88 -12.27 2.43 17.62
CA ALA A 88 -13.08 3.44 18.31
C ALA A 88 -13.69 2.93 19.63
N ILE A 89 -14.20 1.68 19.63
CA ILE A 89 -14.76 1.04 20.84
C ILE A 89 -13.66 0.82 21.89
N LEU A 90 -12.52 0.25 21.50
CA LEU A 90 -11.40 -0.05 22.42
C LEU A 90 -10.65 1.21 22.89
N SER A 91 -10.71 2.30 22.14
CA SER A 91 -10.16 3.60 22.55
C SER A 91 -11.05 4.30 23.58
N ALA A 92 -12.36 4.01 23.60
CA ALA A 92 -13.26 4.51 24.64
C ALA A 92 -13.12 3.70 25.94
N ASP A 93 -12.99 2.37 25.82
CA ASP A 93 -12.79 1.48 26.96
C ASP A 93 -11.96 0.25 26.57
N LEU A 94 -10.76 0.16 27.16
CA LEU A 94 -9.77 -0.85 26.81
C LEU A 94 -9.95 -2.16 27.58
N ASP A 95 -10.82 -2.20 28.60
CA ASP A 95 -11.02 -3.34 29.50
C ASP A 95 -12.23 -4.23 29.11
N LEU A 96 -13.01 -3.82 28.11
CA LEU A 96 -14.13 -4.61 27.57
C LEU A 96 -13.72 -6.03 27.14
N SER A 97 -14.58 -7.00 27.39
CA SER A 97 -14.39 -8.37 26.89
C SER A 97 -14.54 -8.41 25.37
N ALA A 98 -13.95 -9.43 24.72
CA ALA A 98 -14.03 -9.56 23.27
C ALA A 98 -15.49 -9.73 22.79
N ASP A 99 -16.33 -10.37 23.59
CA ASP A 99 -17.75 -10.58 23.30
C ASP A 99 -18.56 -9.28 23.35
N GLU A 100 -18.29 -8.42 24.33
CA GLU A 100 -18.92 -7.10 24.42
C GLU A 100 -18.52 -6.19 23.25
N VAL A 101 -17.26 -6.27 22.80
CA VAL A 101 -16.80 -5.51 21.63
C VAL A 101 -17.47 -6.01 20.36
N VAL A 102 -17.68 -7.32 20.21
CA VAL A 102 -18.43 -7.89 19.07
C VAL A 102 -19.89 -7.40 19.09
N ALA A 103 -20.55 -7.42 20.25
CA ALA A 103 -21.91 -6.93 20.41
C ALA A 103 -22.04 -5.44 20.05
N LYS A 104 -21.14 -4.60 20.55
CA LYS A 104 -21.10 -3.16 20.23
C LYS A 104 -20.76 -2.90 18.76
N ALA A 105 -19.83 -3.66 18.17
CA ALA A 105 -19.48 -3.52 16.77
C ALA A 105 -20.66 -3.88 15.85
N LYS A 106 -21.38 -4.97 16.14
CA LYS A 106 -22.61 -5.33 15.41
C LYS A 106 -23.71 -4.29 15.57
N ALA A 107 -23.87 -3.71 16.77
CA ALA A 107 -24.80 -2.61 17.01
C ALA A 107 -24.46 -1.36 16.19
N GLN A 108 -23.20 -1.15 15.81
CA GLN A 108 -22.76 -0.11 14.88
C GLN A 108 -22.88 -0.49 13.39
N GLY A 109 -23.62 -1.56 13.07
CA GLY A 109 -23.91 -1.99 11.70
C GLY A 109 -22.78 -2.80 11.06
N LEU A 110 -21.85 -3.34 11.85
CA LEU A 110 -20.77 -4.16 11.33
C LEU A 110 -21.28 -5.58 10.99
N THR A 111 -21.24 -5.95 9.71
CA THR A 111 -21.71 -7.26 9.20
C THR A 111 -20.60 -8.31 9.08
N ALA A 112 -19.42 -8.05 9.65
CA ALA A 112 -18.30 -8.99 9.61
C ALA A 112 -18.56 -10.20 10.52
N SER A 113 -17.89 -11.32 10.24
CA SER A 113 -17.98 -12.51 11.07
C SER A 113 -17.36 -12.29 12.46
N ASP A 114 -17.94 -12.90 13.48
CA ASP A 114 -17.53 -12.78 14.87
C ASP A 114 -16.06 -13.14 15.05
N THR A 115 -15.59 -14.18 14.34
CA THR A 115 -14.17 -14.58 14.31
C THR A 115 -13.26 -13.46 13.78
N SER A 116 -13.69 -12.75 12.73
CA SER A 116 -12.93 -11.63 12.14
C SER A 116 -12.87 -10.43 13.06
N ILE A 117 -13.99 -10.14 13.75
CA ILE A 117 -14.05 -9.05 14.73
C ILE A 117 -13.16 -9.37 15.94
N ARG A 118 -13.25 -10.58 16.51
CA ARG A 118 -12.39 -11.00 17.62
C ARG A 118 -10.90 -10.95 17.28
N ALA A 119 -10.51 -11.40 16.08
CA ALA A 119 -9.12 -11.29 15.63
C ALA A 119 -8.65 -9.82 15.57
N SER A 120 -9.51 -8.92 15.09
CA SER A 120 -9.24 -7.48 15.05
C SER A 120 -9.11 -6.89 16.45
N VAL A 121 -9.95 -7.32 17.40
CA VAL A 121 -9.87 -6.92 18.82
C VAL A 121 -8.52 -7.27 19.41
N TYR A 122 -8.05 -8.51 19.26
CA TYR A 122 -6.75 -8.92 19.81
C TYR A 122 -5.58 -8.14 19.21
N ASN A 123 -5.59 -7.93 17.89
CA ASN A 123 -4.53 -7.17 17.22
C ASN A 123 -4.53 -5.70 17.70
N ILE A 124 -5.69 -5.04 17.67
CA ILE A 124 -5.81 -3.62 18.04
C ILE A 124 -5.53 -3.42 19.53
N ARG A 125 -5.98 -4.33 20.41
CA ARG A 125 -5.67 -4.26 21.84
C ARG A 125 -4.18 -4.44 22.11
N GLY A 126 -3.51 -5.31 21.35
CA GLY A 126 -2.07 -5.46 21.37
C GLY A 126 -1.35 -4.18 20.91
N GLU A 127 -1.85 -3.53 19.85
CA GLU A 127 -1.34 -2.24 19.38
C GLU A 127 -1.56 -1.11 20.40
N LEU A 128 -2.74 -1.01 21.01
CA LEU A 128 -3.05 0.04 21.99
C LEU A 128 -2.28 -0.15 23.31
N LYS A 129 -2.04 -1.41 23.73
CA LYS A 129 -1.17 -1.70 24.89
C LYS A 129 0.31 -1.46 24.61
N ARG A 130 0.75 -1.60 23.35
CA ARG A 130 2.09 -1.23 22.92
C ARG A 130 2.15 0.28 22.75
N LYS A 131 2.70 0.99 23.75
CA LYS A 131 2.98 2.43 23.67
C LYS A 131 3.53 2.80 22.29
N PRO A 132 3.11 3.94 21.69
CA PRO A 132 3.58 4.40 20.38
C PRO A 132 5.08 4.66 20.46
N GLY A 133 5.88 3.68 20.05
CA GLY A 133 7.33 3.68 20.22
C GLY A 133 7.97 2.30 20.12
N GLN A 134 7.21 1.22 20.25
CA GLN A 134 7.73 -0.13 20.03
C GLN A 134 7.43 -0.61 18.60
N THR A 135 8.31 -0.25 17.67
CA THR A 135 8.36 -0.86 16.33
C THR A 135 8.49 -2.38 16.43
N PRO A 136 7.85 -3.17 15.55
CA PRO A 136 8.03 -4.62 15.51
C PRO A 136 9.52 -4.95 15.33
N LYS A 137 10.09 -5.65 16.30
CA LYS A 137 11.45 -6.20 16.22
C LYS A 137 11.49 -7.13 15.02
N ALA A 138 12.18 -6.71 13.96
CA ALA A 138 12.45 -7.55 12.79
C ALA A 138 13.05 -8.88 13.27
N ALA A 139 12.51 -9.98 12.73
CA ALA A 139 12.97 -11.32 13.00
C ALA A 139 14.49 -11.41 12.74
N VAL A 140 15.22 -11.80 13.78
CA VAL A 140 16.67 -11.99 13.78
C VAL A 140 16.97 -13.23 12.93
N ALA A 141 17.70 -13.05 11.82
CA ALA A 141 18.40 -14.15 11.16
C ALA A 141 19.65 -14.52 11.99
N PRO A 142 19.98 -15.81 12.15
CA PRO A 142 21.12 -16.23 12.98
C PRO A 142 22.40 -16.16 12.16
N SER A 143 23.44 -15.51 12.68
CA SER A 143 24.83 -15.70 12.24
C SER A 143 25.79 -15.43 13.40
N LYS A 144 26.82 -16.28 13.46
CA LYS A 144 27.78 -16.61 14.52
C LYS A 144 28.71 -15.46 15.01
N PRO A 145 29.46 -15.64 16.12
CA PRO A 145 30.10 -14.58 16.91
C PRO A 145 31.60 -14.34 16.65
N ALA A 146 32.14 -13.32 17.33
CA ALA A 146 33.52 -12.79 17.47
C ALA A 146 33.73 -11.49 16.66
N SER A 147 34.12 -10.33 17.21
CA SER A 147 35.09 -10.06 18.29
C SER A 147 34.81 -8.71 19.02
N ALA A 148 35.56 -8.53 20.11
CA ALA A 148 35.59 -7.50 21.17
C ALA A 148 35.48 -5.99 20.79
N PRO A 149 35.22 -5.11 21.78
CA PRO A 149 34.55 -3.82 21.62
C PRO A 149 35.52 -2.63 21.49
N VAL A 150 35.18 -1.66 20.64
CA VAL A 150 35.84 -0.35 20.60
C VAL A 150 34.79 0.76 20.61
N ALA A 151 34.88 1.59 21.65
CA ALA A 151 34.34 2.94 21.84
C ALA A 151 32.89 3.24 21.37
N ALA A 152 31.99 3.29 22.35
CA ALA A 152 30.66 3.85 22.21
C ALA A 152 30.73 5.35 21.83
N PRO A 153 30.02 5.81 20.78
CA PRO A 153 29.62 7.20 20.72
C PRO A 153 28.59 7.42 21.83
N VAL A 154 28.87 8.37 22.72
CA VAL A 154 27.97 8.89 23.74
C VAL A 154 26.57 9.07 23.15
N ALA A 155 25.66 8.23 23.62
CA ALA A 155 24.23 8.36 23.37
C ALA A 155 23.79 9.70 23.98
N GLN A 156 23.56 10.70 23.13
CA GLN A 156 22.73 11.84 23.52
C GLN A 156 21.37 11.26 23.91
N ALA A 157 21.04 11.38 25.20
CA ALA A 157 19.69 11.15 25.67
C ALA A 157 18.73 11.99 24.82
N PRO A 158 17.61 11.42 24.32
CA PRO A 158 16.64 12.22 23.61
C PRO A 158 16.10 13.27 24.57
N ALA A 159 16.49 14.52 24.36
CA ALA A 159 15.87 15.65 25.01
C ALA A 159 14.35 15.55 24.78
N PRO A 160 13.52 15.94 25.76
CA PRO A 160 12.07 15.98 25.56
C PRO A 160 11.79 16.87 24.36
N VAL A 161 11.43 16.25 23.22
CA VAL A 161 10.99 16.98 22.04
C VAL A 161 9.75 17.74 22.46
N ALA A 162 9.91 19.06 22.63
CA ALA A 162 8.82 19.93 23.01
C ALA A 162 7.68 19.73 22.01
N VAL A 163 6.46 19.59 22.52
CA VAL A 163 5.26 19.33 21.72
C VAL A 163 5.09 20.38 20.61
N THR A 164 5.54 21.60 20.87
CA THR A 164 5.64 22.71 19.91
C THR A 164 6.49 22.36 18.68
N THR A 165 7.64 21.69 18.85
CA THR A 165 8.49 21.25 17.73
C THR A 165 7.79 20.20 16.88
N VAL A 166 7.07 19.27 17.50
CA VAL A 166 6.31 18.25 16.76
C VAL A 166 5.18 18.88 15.95
N LEU A 167 4.44 19.82 16.54
CA LEU A 167 3.37 20.56 15.86
C LEU A 167 3.88 21.36 14.65
N SER A 168 5.00 22.05 14.81
CA SER A 168 5.65 22.78 13.71
C SER A 168 6.08 21.85 12.58
N ASN A 169 6.67 20.69 12.91
CA ASN A 169 7.07 19.70 11.91
C ASN A 169 5.87 19.13 11.15
N VAL A 170 4.75 18.86 11.84
CA VAL A 170 3.52 18.38 11.20
C VAL A 170 2.95 19.44 10.24
N ALA A 171 2.95 20.71 10.64
CA ALA A 171 2.50 21.80 9.77
C ALA A 171 3.35 21.91 8.49
N LEU A 172 4.68 21.79 8.62
CA LEU A 172 5.60 21.79 7.47
C LEU A 172 5.35 20.61 6.53
N VAL A 173 5.18 19.40 7.07
CA VAL A 173 4.88 18.21 6.27
C VAL A 173 3.54 18.34 5.56
N ASN A 174 2.51 18.87 6.23
CA ASN A 174 1.20 19.12 5.61
C ASN A 174 1.29 20.15 4.47
N GLY A 175 2.07 21.22 4.66
CA GLY A 175 2.35 22.19 3.60
C GLY A 175 3.05 21.55 2.39
N ALA A 176 4.09 20.74 2.63
CA ALA A 176 4.81 20.03 1.58
C ALA A 176 3.90 19.03 0.83
N VAL A 177 3.01 18.34 1.55
CA VAL A 177 2.00 17.44 0.98
C VAL A 177 1.02 18.20 0.09
N ALA A 178 0.53 19.35 0.54
CA ALA A 178 -0.37 20.18 -0.25
C ALA A 178 0.32 20.72 -1.52
N ALA A 179 1.53 21.25 -1.39
CA ALA A 179 2.33 21.76 -2.52
C ALA A 179 2.67 20.67 -3.54
N SER A 180 2.89 19.44 -3.08
CA SER A 180 3.15 18.30 -3.96
C SER A 180 1.89 17.75 -4.64
N GLY A 181 0.68 18.25 -4.34
CA GLY A 181 -0.57 17.68 -4.86
C GLY A 181 -0.98 16.37 -4.19
N GLY A 182 -0.52 16.12 -2.96
CA GLY A 182 -0.91 14.99 -2.13
C GLY A 182 0.24 14.14 -1.59
N VAL A 183 -0.08 13.25 -0.65
CA VAL A 183 0.90 12.45 0.11
C VAL A 183 1.71 11.51 -0.78
N GLU A 184 1.07 10.94 -1.81
CA GLU A 184 1.74 10.01 -2.74
C GLU A 184 2.82 10.71 -3.56
N GLN A 185 2.55 11.94 -3.99
CA GLN A 185 3.52 12.72 -4.75
C GLN A 185 4.64 13.22 -3.85
N ALA A 186 4.33 13.67 -2.62
CA ALA A 186 5.34 14.00 -1.62
C ALA A 186 6.26 12.81 -1.30
N ARG A 187 5.72 11.58 -1.26
CA ARG A 187 6.52 10.36 -1.08
C ARG A 187 7.46 10.10 -2.25
N LYS A 188 7.00 10.26 -3.49
CA LYS A 188 7.86 10.13 -4.67
C LYS A 188 8.99 11.16 -4.67
N VAL A 189 8.71 12.40 -4.27
CA VAL A 189 9.74 13.43 -4.11
C VAL A 189 10.76 13.01 -3.05
N ALA A 190 10.31 12.51 -1.90
CA ALA A 190 11.22 12.02 -0.86
C ALA A 190 12.07 10.81 -1.32
N GLU A 191 11.50 9.90 -2.12
CA GLU A 191 12.27 8.81 -2.74
C GLU A 191 13.29 9.32 -3.77
N ALA A 192 12.92 10.31 -4.58
CA ALA A 192 13.84 10.94 -5.53
C ALA A 192 15.00 11.64 -4.81
N VAL A 193 14.71 12.40 -3.74
CA VAL A 193 15.73 13.02 -2.88
C VAL A 193 16.69 11.99 -2.30
N ARG A 194 16.16 10.85 -1.82
CA ARG A 194 17.00 9.75 -1.33
C ARG A 194 17.84 9.13 -2.44
N ALA A 195 17.26 8.91 -3.62
CA ALA A 195 17.97 8.35 -4.77
C ALA A 195 19.09 9.27 -5.28
N CYS A 196 18.91 10.59 -5.17
CA CYS A 196 19.93 11.58 -5.49
C CYS A 196 21.05 11.69 -4.44
N GLY A 197 20.93 11.02 -3.29
CA GLY A 197 21.93 11.06 -2.22
C GLY A 197 21.74 12.19 -1.21
N GLY A 198 20.61 12.91 -1.25
CA GLY A 198 20.30 14.00 -0.32
C GLY A 198 19.59 15.18 -0.97
N PRO A 199 19.05 16.11 -0.17
CA PRO A 199 18.31 17.27 -0.68
C PRO A 199 19.21 18.25 -1.46
N GLU A 200 20.48 18.39 -1.09
CA GLU A 200 21.44 19.25 -1.77
C GLU A 200 21.72 18.77 -3.19
N ALA A 201 21.97 17.47 -3.36
CA ALA A 201 22.18 16.86 -4.68
C ALA A 201 20.89 16.95 -5.53
N PHE A 202 19.72 16.72 -4.93
CA PHE A 202 18.45 16.88 -5.61
C PHE A 202 18.20 18.32 -6.10
N ALA A 203 18.56 19.32 -5.28
CA ALA A 203 18.46 20.73 -5.67
C ALA A 203 19.36 21.06 -6.88
N GLN A 204 20.61 20.58 -6.88
CA GLN A 204 21.51 20.75 -8.03
C GLN A 204 20.93 20.14 -9.32
N TYR A 205 20.28 18.97 -9.23
CA TYR A 205 19.60 18.38 -10.39
C TYR A 205 18.40 19.21 -10.85
N LEU A 206 17.66 19.82 -9.93
CA LEU A 206 16.55 20.71 -10.29
C LEU A 206 17.03 21.97 -11.01
N ASP A 207 18.10 22.60 -10.53
CA ASP A 207 18.70 23.78 -11.18
C ASP A 207 19.21 23.45 -12.59
N LEU A 208 19.83 22.28 -12.76
CA LEU A 208 20.25 21.80 -14.08
C LEU A 208 19.06 21.60 -15.02
N VAL A 209 17.98 20.96 -14.55
CA VAL A 209 16.77 20.75 -15.35
C VAL A 209 16.07 22.08 -15.68
N ALA A 210 16.07 23.04 -14.74
CA ALA A 210 15.54 24.37 -14.97
C ALA A 210 16.34 25.07 -16.07
N GLY A 211 17.67 25.06 -16.00
CA GLY A 211 18.55 25.64 -17.02
C GLY A 211 18.31 25.07 -18.42
N ILE A 212 18.11 23.74 -18.53
CA ILE A 212 17.80 23.08 -19.82
C ILE A 212 16.43 23.48 -20.37
N ARG A 213 15.44 23.77 -19.50
CA ARG A 213 14.08 24.12 -19.93
C ARG A 213 13.91 25.59 -20.29
N THR A 214 14.78 26.45 -19.77
CA THR A 214 14.74 27.89 -20.02
C THR A 214 15.68 28.34 -21.14
N ALA A 215 16.59 27.47 -21.60
CA ALA A 215 17.48 27.70 -22.74
C ALA A 215 16.81 27.26 -24.06
#